data_AF-A0A4Q5S3B0-F1
#
_entry.id   AF-A0A4Q5S3B0-F1
#
_cell.length_a   1.000
_cell.length_b   1.000
_cell.length_c   1.000
_cell.angle_alpha   90.00
_cell.angle_beta   90.00
_cell.angle_gamma   90.00
#
_symmetry.space_group_name_H-M   'P 1'
#
loop_
_entity.id
_entity.type
_entity.pdbx_description
1 polymer ?
#
loop_
_entity_poly.entity_id
_entity_poly.type
_entity_poly.pdbx_seq_one_letter_code
_entity_poly.pdbx_strand_id
1 'polypeptide(L)'
;MLILVTVLSSFQYLNKPIPVCGAACPPHNGATSQLTTGQQLTEFFSKLFSADGFPARWHCGNWTDFHGWLYIVSDLGIWAAYFTIPILLLRVIIKRKDIPFNGVILLFLAFVFLCGLTHLIDALIFWWPLYRLSALLRFATAIVSVFAAYALNRVFPMLLALRSVKELKIEIARRKKTEKRLSASEFLLSEAGRIAGVGGWEIDLVNSKRSYSKTIYNVLEMPPEHDIYAEHPLSYYPEPYRALLDQAVQDALQKGSKWDLEVEAITMQNSKLWVRHIGEPVKDVHGKIVQLRGVVMNIDQYKKHELELSRALKASQEQKQQLKNFAYVLSHHIRNHTSNLSGLAAMINDEKLDEEHKELFSKTSQVTRSLVATLDDLAEVIEAQDQPDRFEQIGFEAVANAVIQSQTV
;
A
#
# COMPACT_ATOMS: atom_id res chain seq x y z
N MET A 1 17.00 66.46 10.79
CA MET A 1 18.17 66.93 10.01
C MET A 1 18.72 68.23 10.58
N LEU A 2 17.94 69.32 10.69
CA LEU A 2 18.42 70.59 11.28
C LEU A 2 18.92 70.47 12.73
N ILE A 3 18.26 69.66 13.57
CA ILE A 3 18.63 69.47 14.99
C ILE A 3 19.94 68.66 15.12
N LEU A 4 20.24 67.75 14.20
CA LEU A 4 21.48 66.97 14.22
C LEU A 4 22.68 67.85 13.80
N VAL A 5 22.47 68.73 12.81
CA VAL A 5 23.48 69.68 12.34
C VAL A 5 23.82 70.71 13.42
N THR A 6 22.82 71.23 14.14
CA THR A 6 23.05 72.18 15.25
C THR A 6 23.71 71.51 16.46
N VAL A 7 23.39 70.25 16.78
CA VAL A 7 24.04 69.54 17.89
C VAL A 7 25.49 69.16 17.54
N LEU A 8 25.79 68.80 16.29
CA LEU A 8 27.15 68.49 15.84
C LEU A 8 28.05 69.72 15.73
N SER A 9 27.52 70.88 15.34
CA SER A 9 28.29 72.13 15.30
C SER A 9 28.56 72.74 16.68
N SER A 10 27.88 72.26 17.73
CA SER A 10 27.93 72.84 19.09
C SER A 10 28.88 72.11 20.05
N PHE A 11 29.48 70.98 19.64
CA PHE A 11 30.45 70.24 20.45
C PHE A 11 31.89 70.76 20.22
N GLN A 12 32.28 71.75 21.02
CA GLN A 12 33.66 72.05 21.47
C GLN A 12 34.84 71.63 20.55
N TYR A 13 34.93 72.21 19.35
CA TYR A 13 36.19 72.24 18.55
C TYR A 13 36.61 73.66 18.16
N LEU A 14 36.09 74.68 18.84
CA LEU A 14 36.38 76.09 18.56
C LEU A 14 37.76 76.59 19.04
N ASN A 15 38.53 75.79 19.78
CA ASN A 15 39.82 76.21 20.36
C ASN A 15 41.03 75.32 20.02
N LYS A 16 40.90 74.36 19.08
CA LYS A 16 42.06 73.64 18.54
C LYS A 16 42.50 74.29 17.22
N PRO A 17 43.81 74.42 16.95
CA PRO A 17 44.29 74.98 15.68
C PRO A 17 43.72 74.18 14.51
N ILE A 18 43.32 74.88 13.44
CA ILE A 18 42.83 74.26 12.20
C ILE A 18 43.90 73.25 11.76
N PRO A 19 43.55 71.96 11.62
CA PRO A 19 44.54 70.95 11.32
C PRO A 19 45.11 71.18 9.92
N VAL A 20 46.43 71.12 9.81
CA VAL A 20 47.15 71.45 8.56
C VAL A 20 47.15 70.24 7.64
N CYS A 21 46.83 70.45 6.35
CA CYS A 21 46.64 69.42 5.33
C CYS A 21 47.56 69.65 4.11
N GLY A 22 47.93 68.58 3.40
CA GLY A 22 48.66 68.68 2.13
C GLY A 22 50.12 69.16 2.29
N ALA A 23 50.57 70.06 1.41
CA ALA A 23 51.96 70.57 1.40
C ALA A 23 52.37 71.34 2.67
N ALA A 24 51.40 71.73 3.50
CA ALA A 24 51.63 72.41 4.77
C ALA A 24 51.69 71.43 5.97
N CYS A 25 51.41 70.13 5.78
CA CYS A 25 51.68 69.14 6.82
C CYS A 25 53.19 69.10 7.12
N PRO A 26 53.60 69.10 8.40
CA PRO A 26 54.99 68.81 8.72
C PRO A 26 55.37 67.45 8.10
N PRO A 27 56.57 67.30 7.50
CA PRO A 27 57.01 66.00 7.01
C PRO A 27 56.88 64.97 8.14
N HIS A 28 56.60 63.72 7.79
CA HIS A 28 56.59 62.60 8.75
C HIS A 28 58.01 62.47 9.35
N ASN A 29 58.34 63.32 10.33
CA ASN A 29 59.57 63.23 11.09
C ASN A 29 59.43 61.98 11.94
N GLY A 30 60.30 61.00 11.66
CA GLY A 30 60.16 59.59 11.98
C GLY A 30 60.24 59.20 13.46
N ALA A 31 59.58 59.93 14.37
CA ALA A 31 59.50 59.54 15.77
C ALA A 31 58.64 58.27 15.97
N THR A 32 57.56 58.09 15.19
CA THR A 32 56.72 56.88 15.23
C THR A 32 57.23 55.76 14.30
N SER A 33 58.10 56.06 13.33
CA SER A 33 58.77 55.05 12.49
C SER A 33 59.93 54.35 13.19
N GLN A 34 60.32 54.79 14.40
CA GLN A 34 61.32 54.15 15.25
C GLN A 34 60.74 53.24 16.34
N LEU A 35 59.41 53.18 16.47
CA LEU A 35 58.74 52.27 17.42
C LEU A 35 58.81 50.83 16.92
N THR A 36 59.02 49.87 17.84
CA THR A 36 58.89 48.45 17.52
C THR A 36 57.45 48.12 17.13
N THR A 37 57.23 47.06 16.34
CA THR A 37 55.88 46.63 15.92
C THR A 37 54.94 46.43 17.12
N GLY A 38 55.44 45.90 18.24
CA GLY A 38 54.65 45.74 19.47
C GLY A 38 54.20 47.06 20.08
N GLN A 39 55.05 48.09 20.08
CA GLN A 39 54.70 49.42 20.56
C GLN A 39 53.69 50.11 19.64
N GLN A 40 53.82 49.94 18.33
CA GLN A 40 52.87 50.46 17.34
C GLN A 40 51.48 49.82 17.50
N LEU A 41 51.41 48.52 17.78
CA LEU A 41 50.14 47.83 18.07
C LEU A 41 49.49 48.35 19.36
N THR A 42 50.27 48.48 20.44
CA THR A 42 49.76 49.01 21.71
C THR A 42 49.26 50.45 21.57
N GLU A 43 49.97 51.30 20.83
CA GLU A 43 49.52 52.66 20.51
C GLU A 43 48.23 52.64 19.68
N PHE A 44 48.16 51.79 18.66
CA PHE A 44 47.00 51.68 17.78
C PHE A 44 45.73 51.35 18.57
N PHE A 45 45.77 50.33 19.43
CA PHE A 45 44.60 49.89 20.20
C PHE A 45 44.27 50.81 21.37
N SER A 46 45.26 51.41 22.04
CA SER A 46 45.00 52.39 23.11
C SER A 46 44.35 53.68 22.59
N LYS A 47 44.62 54.05 21.33
CA LYS A 47 44.05 55.24 20.66
C LYS A 47 42.94 54.90 19.67
N LEU A 48 42.30 53.74 19.77
CA LEU A 48 41.35 53.25 18.75
C LEU A 48 40.21 54.24 18.43
N PHE A 49 39.67 54.90 19.46
CA PHE A 49 38.62 55.92 19.33
C PHE A 49 39.14 57.36 19.38
N SER A 50 40.46 57.56 19.39
CA SER A 50 41.05 58.90 19.40
C SER A 50 41.21 59.43 17.97
N ALA A 51 40.75 60.67 17.80
CA ALA A 51 40.93 61.50 16.61
C ALA A 51 42.34 62.12 16.51
N ASP A 52 43.19 61.94 17.52
CA ASP A 52 44.49 62.61 17.59
C ASP A 52 45.45 62.08 16.51
N GLY A 53 46.18 63.02 15.91
CA GLY A 53 47.14 62.75 14.84
C GLY A 53 46.53 62.70 13.44
N PHE A 54 45.21 62.86 13.30
CA PHE A 54 44.55 62.88 12.00
C PHE A 54 43.60 64.08 11.84
N PRO A 55 43.58 64.73 10.67
CA PRO A 55 42.66 65.82 10.39
C PRO A 55 41.26 65.31 10.01
N ALA A 56 40.23 66.03 10.44
CA ALA A 56 38.85 65.77 10.02
C ALA A 56 38.70 66.01 8.51
N ARG A 57 37.98 65.14 7.81
CA ARG A 57 37.92 65.17 6.33
C ARG A 57 37.27 66.44 5.80
N TRP A 58 36.33 67.06 6.53
CA TRP A 58 35.71 68.33 6.11
C TRP A 58 36.71 69.50 6.06
N HIS A 59 37.72 69.48 6.94
CA HIS A 59 38.76 70.52 7.01
C HIS A 59 39.99 70.19 6.15
N CYS A 60 40.08 68.96 5.62
CA CYS A 60 41.14 68.52 4.72
C CYS A 60 40.60 68.26 3.32
N GLY A 61 40.70 69.28 2.46
CA GLY A 61 40.35 69.24 1.04
C GLY A 61 39.51 70.43 0.59
N ASN A 62 39.44 70.66 -0.72
CA ASN A 62 38.61 71.73 -1.31
C ASN A 62 37.17 71.21 -1.57
N TRP A 63 36.48 70.80 -0.52
CA TRP A 63 35.09 70.33 -0.63
C TRP A 63 34.14 71.51 -0.82
N THR A 64 33.32 71.48 -1.87
CA THR A 64 32.12 72.34 -1.89
C THR A 64 31.05 71.74 -0.98
N ASP A 65 30.15 72.56 -0.46
CA ASP A 65 29.01 72.08 0.35
C ASP A 65 28.22 70.95 -0.31
N PHE A 66 27.92 71.08 -1.61
CA PHE A 66 27.19 70.06 -2.35
C PHE A 66 27.91 68.71 -2.37
N HIS A 67 29.19 68.69 -2.78
CA HIS A 67 30.00 67.46 -2.85
C HIS A 67 30.15 66.78 -1.48
N GLY A 68 30.40 67.54 -0.41
CA GLY A 68 30.54 67.00 0.95
C GLY A 68 29.23 66.38 1.46
N TRP A 69 28.12 67.12 1.35
CA TRP A 69 26.80 66.61 1.77
C TRP A 69 26.34 65.42 0.94
N LEU A 70 26.62 65.41 -0.37
CA LEU A 70 26.30 64.28 -1.23
C LEU A 70 27.00 63.00 -0.75
N TYR A 71 28.28 63.07 -0.38
CA TYR A 71 29.02 61.92 0.15
C TYR A 71 28.42 61.44 1.47
N ILE A 72 28.16 62.36 2.41
CA ILE A 72 27.66 62.03 3.75
C ILE A 72 26.26 61.44 3.71
N VAL A 73 25.34 62.04 2.95
CA VAL A 73 23.97 61.51 2.82
C VAL A 73 23.98 60.14 2.13
N SER A 74 24.86 59.94 1.14
CA SER A 74 24.99 58.65 0.47
C SER A 74 25.48 57.56 1.43
N ASP A 75 26.53 57.82 2.21
CA ASP A 75 27.05 56.87 3.18
C ASP A 75 26.05 56.55 4.31
N LEU A 76 25.33 57.56 4.81
CA LEU A 76 24.26 57.34 5.80
C LEU A 76 23.11 56.51 5.20
N GLY A 77 22.77 56.73 3.93
CA GLY A 77 21.79 55.93 3.22
C GLY A 77 22.22 54.47 3.07
N ILE A 78 23.46 54.22 2.65
CA ILE A 78 24.02 52.86 2.53
C ILE A 78 24.06 52.17 3.89
N TRP A 79 24.55 52.86 4.93
CA TRP A 79 24.57 52.34 6.30
C TRP A 79 23.16 51.91 6.76
N ALA A 80 22.15 52.78 6.61
CA ALA A 80 20.79 52.49 7.02
C ALA A 80 20.22 51.26 6.29
N ALA A 81 20.47 51.12 4.99
CA ALA A 81 20.06 49.96 4.21
C ALA A 81 20.79 48.68 4.66
N TYR A 82 22.11 48.76 4.86
CA TYR A 82 22.96 47.63 5.24
C TYR A 82 22.77 47.19 6.68
N PHE A 83 22.15 48.00 7.53
CA PHE A 83 21.68 47.58 8.85
C PHE A 83 20.28 46.97 8.78
N THR A 84 19.40 47.56 7.97
CA THR A 84 18.01 47.11 7.86
C THR A 84 17.89 45.73 7.22
N ILE A 85 18.61 45.47 6.12
CA ILE A 85 18.54 44.19 5.39
C ILE A 85 18.93 43.00 6.29
N PRO A 86 20.09 43.01 6.99
CA PRO A 86 20.44 41.93 7.92
C PRO A 86 19.45 41.77 9.06
N ILE A 87 18.92 42.84 9.64
CA ILE A 87 17.91 42.75 10.71
C ILE A 87 16.65 42.02 10.23
N LEU A 88 16.15 42.36 9.03
CA LEU A 88 14.97 41.71 8.46
C LEU A 88 15.23 40.24 8.14
N LEU A 89 16.36 39.91 7.52
CA LEU A 89 16.72 38.53 7.19
C LEU A 89 17.00 37.70 8.43
N LEU A 90 17.62 38.27 9.47
CA LEU A 90 17.84 37.60 10.75
C LEU A 90 16.50 37.26 11.42
N ARG A 91 15.49 38.15 11.36
CA ARG A 91 14.12 37.83 11.83
C ARG A 91 13.52 36.64 11.09
N VAL A 92 13.73 36.51 9.79
CA VAL A 92 13.25 35.36 9.01
C VAL A 92 13.95 34.07 9.46
N ILE A 93 15.28 34.10 9.63
CA ILE A 93 16.06 32.93 10.07
C ILE A 93 15.66 32.48 11.48
N ILE A 94 15.42 33.42 12.40
CA ILE A 94 14.96 33.11 13.76
C ILE A 94 13.56 32.48 13.73
N LYS A 95 12.66 32.96 12.86
CA LYS A 95 11.29 32.43 12.76
C LYS A 95 11.20 31.11 11.99
N ARG A 96 12.08 30.89 11.01
CA ARG A 96 11.99 29.80 10.04
C ARG A 96 13.15 28.82 10.23
N LYS A 97 12.90 27.69 10.92
CA LYS A 97 13.95 26.71 11.31
C LYS A 97 14.39 25.74 10.20
N ASP A 98 13.68 25.69 9.09
CA ASP A 98 13.90 24.79 7.96
C ASP A 98 14.80 25.39 6.86
N ILE A 99 15.48 26.51 7.15
CA ILE A 99 16.38 27.15 6.18
C ILE A 99 17.71 26.39 6.14
N PRO A 100 18.09 25.81 4.98
CA PRO A 100 19.38 25.16 4.85
C PRO A 100 20.50 26.19 4.88
N PHE A 101 21.69 25.80 5.36
CA PHE A 101 22.90 26.62 5.35
C PHE A 101 22.83 27.92 6.19
N ASN A 102 22.08 27.92 7.29
CA ASN A 102 21.95 29.07 8.19
C ASN A 102 23.29 29.72 8.59
N GLY A 103 24.36 28.94 8.80
CA GLY A 103 25.70 29.45 9.11
C GLY A 103 26.32 30.29 8.00
N VAL A 104 26.16 29.90 6.73
CA VAL A 104 26.65 30.68 5.58
C VAL A 104 25.86 31.96 5.43
N ILE A 105 24.54 31.89 5.65
CA ILE A 105 23.68 33.07 5.63
C ILE A 105 24.09 34.05 6.73
N LEU A 106 24.35 33.59 7.96
CA LEU A 106 24.80 34.44 9.06
C LEU A 106 26.16 35.12 8.77
N LEU A 107 27.11 34.42 8.15
CA LEU A 107 28.38 35.01 7.70
C LEU A 107 28.15 36.11 6.66
N PHE A 108 27.24 35.90 5.70
CA PHE A 108 26.87 36.91 4.72
C PHE A 108 26.19 38.12 5.36
N LEU A 109 25.29 37.90 6.34
CA LEU A 109 24.66 38.98 7.10
C LEU A 109 25.67 39.77 7.93
N ALA A 110 26.63 39.10 8.56
CA ALA A 110 27.72 39.74 9.30
C ALA A 110 28.61 40.58 8.37
N PHE A 111 28.92 40.08 7.17
CA PHE A 111 29.66 40.83 6.15
C PHE A 111 28.94 42.12 5.75
N VAL A 112 27.65 42.05 5.39
CA VAL A 112 26.85 43.23 5.01
C VAL A 112 26.77 44.24 6.16
N PHE A 113 26.58 43.75 7.39
CA PHE A 113 26.52 44.59 8.58
C PHE A 113 27.85 45.33 8.85
N LEU A 114 28.99 44.63 8.78
CA LEU A 114 30.32 45.22 8.94
C LEU A 114 30.63 46.24 7.84
N CYS A 115 30.24 45.96 6.60
CA CYS A 115 30.36 46.91 5.50
C CYS A 115 29.49 48.17 5.77
N GLY A 116 28.27 47.99 6.28
CA GLY A 116 27.42 49.11 6.71
C GLY A 116 28.09 49.98 7.77
N LEU A 117 28.76 49.36 8.76
CA LEU A 117 29.53 50.09 9.76
C LEU A 117 30.67 50.92 9.15
N THR A 118 31.33 50.43 8.10
CA THR A 118 32.39 51.22 7.43
C THR A 118 31.84 52.50 6.80
N HIS A 119 30.65 52.48 6.21
CA HIS A 119 29.99 53.68 5.67
C HIS A 119 29.57 54.66 6.77
N LEU A 120 29.09 54.16 7.91
CA LEU A 120 28.79 55.02 9.06
C LEU A 120 30.04 55.76 9.55
N ILE A 121 31.16 55.04 9.71
CA ILE A 121 32.42 55.64 10.15
C ILE A 121 32.95 56.61 9.09
N ASP A 122 32.86 56.30 7.80
CA ASP A 122 33.29 57.20 6.72
C ASP A 122 32.49 58.51 6.70
N ALA A 123 31.18 58.47 6.97
CA ALA A 123 30.36 59.66 7.15
C ALA A 123 30.79 60.47 8.39
N LEU A 124 31.08 59.79 9.51
CA LEU A 124 31.52 60.45 10.75
C LEU A 124 32.91 61.08 10.63
N ILE A 125 33.81 60.52 9.81
CA ILE A 125 35.19 61.02 9.58
C ILE A 125 35.23 62.46 9.05
N PHE A 126 34.14 62.97 8.46
CA PHE A 126 34.05 64.38 8.10
C PHE A 126 34.20 65.32 9.29
N TRP A 127 33.74 64.93 10.48
CA TRP A 127 33.86 65.72 11.70
C TRP A 127 34.79 65.08 12.74
N TRP A 128 34.79 63.75 12.86
CA TRP A 128 35.59 63.01 13.83
C TRP A 128 36.48 61.97 13.13
N PRO A 129 37.78 62.27 12.93
CA PRO A 129 38.70 61.47 12.12
C PRO A 129 39.11 60.14 12.78
N LEU A 130 38.16 59.22 12.94
CA LEU A 130 38.31 57.89 13.53
C LEU A 130 38.95 56.88 12.54
N TYR A 131 40.09 57.25 11.94
CA TYR A 131 40.75 56.43 10.92
C TYR A 131 41.24 55.08 11.43
N ARG A 132 41.66 54.98 12.70
CA ARG A 132 42.09 53.70 13.34
C ARG A 132 40.93 52.71 13.41
N LEU A 133 39.76 53.16 13.87
CA LEU A 133 38.54 52.36 13.90
C LEU A 133 38.08 51.97 12.48
N SER A 134 38.12 52.89 11.52
CA SER A 134 37.80 52.59 10.11
C SER A 134 38.72 51.51 9.54
N ALA A 135 40.04 51.58 9.79
CA ALA A 135 40.99 50.57 9.36
C ALA A 135 40.70 49.20 9.97
N LEU A 136 40.39 49.13 11.28
CA LEU A 136 40.03 47.88 11.95
C LEU A 136 38.74 47.28 11.38
N LEU A 137 37.70 48.09 11.16
CA LEU A 137 36.43 47.64 10.58
C LEU A 137 36.61 47.14 9.14
N ARG A 138 37.43 47.82 8.33
CA ARG A 138 37.77 47.38 6.97
C ARG A 138 38.53 46.05 6.98
N PHE A 139 39.48 45.88 7.90
CA PHE A 139 40.20 44.62 8.06
C PHE A 139 39.28 43.47 8.52
N ALA A 140 38.42 43.72 9.51
CA ALA A 140 37.42 42.75 9.95
C ALA A 140 36.45 42.37 8.81
N THR A 141 36.00 43.37 8.04
CA THR A 141 35.16 43.15 6.85
C THR A 141 35.87 42.26 5.83
N ALA A 142 37.15 42.51 5.55
CA ALA A 142 37.94 41.68 4.63
C ALA A 142 38.06 40.23 5.10
N ILE A 143 38.32 40.01 6.40
CA ILE A 143 38.37 38.65 6.99
C ILE A 143 37.03 37.94 6.79
N VAL A 144 35.92 38.57 7.22
CA VAL A 144 34.59 37.95 7.12
C VAL A 144 34.20 37.70 5.66
N SER A 145 34.60 38.57 4.73
CA SER A 145 34.37 38.40 3.29
C SER A 145 35.05 37.15 2.75
N VAL A 146 36.32 36.92 3.11
CA VAL A 146 37.08 35.73 2.67
C VAL A 146 36.44 34.46 3.22
N PHE A 147 36.07 34.45 4.50
CA PHE A 147 35.36 33.31 5.10
C PHE A 147 33.99 33.07 4.45
N ALA A 148 33.22 34.12 4.16
CA ALA A 148 31.93 34.02 3.49
C ALA A 148 32.08 33.44 2.08
N ALA A 149 33.07 33.90 1.30
CA ALA A 149 33.36 33.39 -0.04
C ALA A 149 33.75 31.90 -0.02
N TYR A 150 34.64 31.51 0.90
CA TYR A 150 35.02 30.11 1.09
C TYR A 150 33.82 29.23 1.49
N ALA A 151 33.01 29.69 2.45
CA ALA A 151 31.83 28.96 2.92
C ALA A 151 30.77 28.81 1.81
N LEU A 152 30.56 29.85 1.00
CA LEU A 152 29.66 29.81 -0.15
C LEU A 152 30.14 28.80 -1.20
N ASN A 153 31.42 28.82 -1.56
CA ASN A 153 31.99 27.85 -2.50
C ASN A 153 31.81 26.40 -2.03
N ARG A 154 31.96 26.15 -0.72
CA ARG A 154 31.75 24.83 -0.12
C ARG A 154 30.31 24.35 -0.21
N VAL A 155 29.34 25.25 -0.05
CA VAL A 155 27.91 24.94 -0.03
C VAL A 155 27.28 24.93 -1.44
N PHE A 156 27.90 25.62 -2.40
CA PHE A 156 27.45 25.72 -3.79
C PHE A 156 27.05 24.38 -4.44
N PRO A 157 27.85 23.30 -4.39
CA PRO A 157 27.44 22.02 -4.98
C PRO A 157 26.19 21.44 -4.31
N MET A 158 26.01 21.65 -3.01
CA MET A 158 24.83 21.17 -2.28
C MET A 158 23.57 22.00 -2.60
N LEU A 159 23.72 23.29 -2.92
CA LEU A 159 22.62 24.13 -3.41
C LEU A 159 22.06 23.60 -4.74
N LEU A 160 22.93 23.15 -5.64
CA LEU A 160 22.52 22.56 -6.92
C LEU A 160 21.83 21.20 -6.77
N ALA A 161 22.09 20.48 -5.68
CA ALA A 161 21.47 19.18 -5.39
C ALA A 161 20.07 19.30 -4.74
N LEU A 162 19.63 20.51 -4.37
CA LEU A 162 18.29 20.70 -3.80
C LEU A 162 17.23 20.44 -4.86
N ARG A 163 16.29 19.53 -4.54
CA ARG A 163 15.14 19.25 -5.41
C ARG A 163 14.28 20.49 -5.57
N SER A 164 13.81 20.69 -6.80
CA SER A 164 12.90 21.79 -7.08
C SER A 164 11.52 21.54 -6.48
N VAL A 165 10.78 22.61 -6.19
CA VAL A 165 9.38 22.51 -5.73
C VAL A 165 8.51 21.75 -6.75
N LYS A 166 8.83 21.86 -8.05
CA LYS A 166 8.13 21.13 -9.12
C LYS A 166 8.32 19.62 -8.99
N GLU A 167 9.56 19.16 -8.78
CA GLU A 167 9.87 17.75 -8.57
C GLU A 167 9.21 17.19 -7.31
N LEU A 168 9.20 17.98 -6.22
CA LEU A 168 8.54 17.57 -4.98
C LEU A 168 7.02 17.41 -5.17
N LYS A 169 6.37 18.31 -5.91
CA LYS A 169 4.94 18.18 -6.25
C LYS A 169 4.65 16.95 -7.10
N ILE A 170 5.52 16.63 -8.06
CA ILE A 170 5.40 15.42 -8.90
C ILE A 170 5.51 14.17 -8.04
N GLU A 171 6.49 14.11 -7.13
CA GLU A 171 6.68 12.98 -6.22
C GLU A 171 5.47 12.80 -5.28
N ILE A 172 4.94 13.89 -4.70
CA ILE A 172 3.74 13.83 -3.85
C ILE A 172 2.53 13.35 -4.65
N ALA A 173 2.32 13.84 -5.88
CA ALA A 173 1.24 13.40 -6.74
C ALA A 173 1.36 11.90 -7.09
N ARG A 174 2.58 11.43 -7.36
CA ARG A 174 2.87 10.01 -7.62
C ARG A 174 2.55 9.16 -6.39
N ARG A 175 3.01 9.56 -5.20
CA ARG A 175 2.72 8.85 -3.94
C ARG A 175 1.23 8.76 -3.67
N LYS A 176 0.50 9.88 -3.77
CA LYS A 176 -0.96 9.91 -3.61
C LYS A 176 -1.68 9.00 -4.60
N LYS A 177 -1.22 8.94 -5.86
CA LYS A 177 -1.80 8.05 -6.87
C LYS A 177 -1.57 6.57 -6.52
N THR A 178 -0.37 6.23 -6.07
CA THR A 178 -0.04 4.86 -5.63
C THR A 178 -0.85 4.47 -4.39
N GLU A 179 -0.94 5.34 -3.40
CA GLU A 179 -1.73 5.12 -2.18
C GLU A 179 -3.21 4.91 -2.48
N LYS A 180 -3.81 5.75 -3.35
CA LYS A 180 -5.20 5.58 -3.79
C LYS A 180 -5.41 4.26 -4.52
N ARG A 181 -4.46 3.84 -5.37
CA ARG A 181 -4.53 2.55 -6.08
C ARG A 181 -4.41 1.38 -5.12
N LEU A 182 -3.51 1.45 -4.14
CA LEU A 182 -3.35 0.43 -3.11
C LEU A 182 -4.64 0.29 -2.30
N SER A 183 -5.15 1.40 -1.75
CA SER A 183 -6.40 1.41 -0.98
C SER A 183 -7.60 0.87 -1.78
N ALA A 184 -7.73 1.24 -3.06
CA ALA A 184 -8.78 0.69 -3.92
C ALA A 184 -8.61 -0.82 -4.14
N SER A 185 -7.38 -1.31 -4.33
CA SER A 185 -7.10 -2.74 -4.48
C SER A 185 -7.38 -3.51 -3.19
N GLU A 186 -6.97 -2.98 -2.04
CA GLU A 186 -7.23 -3.58 -0.72
C GLU A 186 -8.74 -3.67 -0.44
N PHE A 187 -9.50 -2.62 -0.75
CA PHE A 187 -10.95 -2.63 -0.65
C PHE A 187 -11.57 -3.73 -1.53
N LEU A 188 -11.19 -3.78 -2.81
CA LEU A 188 -11.72 -4.79 -3.74
C LEU A 188 -11.39 -6.21 -3.29
N LEU A 189 -10.16 -6.47 -2.85
CA LEU A 189 -9.75 -7.80 -2.37
C LEU A 189 -10.47 -8.17 -1.07
N SER A 190 -10.59 -7.23 -0.13
CA SER A 190 -11.32 -7.45 1.12
C SER A 190 -12.79 -7.76 0.86
N GLU A 191 -13.43 -7.02 -0.05
CA GLU A 191 -14.84 -7.19 -0.35
C GLU A 191 -15.11 -8.46 -1.16
N ALA A 192 -14.24 -8.78 -2.12
CA ALA A 192 -14.29 -10.05 -2.84
C ALA A 192 -14.13 -11.24 -1.89
N GLY A 193 -13.19 -11.17 -0.95
CA GLY A 193 -13.02 -12.18 0.10
C GLY A 193 -14.27 -12.30 0.98
N ARG A 194 -14.85 -11.17 1.42
CA ARG A 194 -16.06 -11.15 2.23
C ARG A 194 -17.25 -11.80 1.52
N ILE A 195 -17.49 -11.45 0.26
CA ILE A 195 -18.60 -11.98 -0.56
C ILE A 195 -18.40 -13.47 -0.83
N ALA A 196 -17.18 -13.88 -1.16
CA ALA A 196 -16.87 -15.28 -1.44
C ALA A 196 -16.73 -16.14 -0.16
N GLY A 197 -16.79 -15.54 1.03
CA GLY A 197 -16.55 -16.25 2.29
C GLY A 197 -15.12 -16.77 2.43
N VAL A 198 -14.14 -16.12 1.79
CA VAL A 198 -12.73 -16.52 1.77
C VAL A 198 -11.92 -15.62 2.69
N GLY A 199 -11.43 -16.20 3.78
CA GLY A 199 -10.53 -15.56 4.73
C GLY A 199 -9.09 -15.99 4.54
N GLY A 200 -8.18 -15.03 4.36
CA GLY A 200 -6.74 -15.29 4.35
C GLY A 200 -6.13 -15.33 5.75
N TRP A 201 -5.15 -16.20 5.93
CA TRP A 201 -4.34 -16.30 7.14
C TRP A 201 -2.86 -16.46 6.80
N GLU A 202 -1.99 -15.99 7.68
CA GLU A 202 -0.55 -16.17 7.59
C GLU A 202 0.06 -16.38 8.97
N ILE A 203 1.16 -17.13 8.99
CA ILE A 203 1.98 -17.41 10.16
C ILE A 203 3.43 -17.18 9.77
N ASP A 204 4.01 -16.07 10.21
CA ASP A 204 5.43 -15.80 10.14
C ASP A 204 6.14 -16.65 11.20
N LEU A 205 6.95 -17.61 10.76
CA LEU A 205 7.68 -18.55 11.61
C LEU A 205 8.98 -17.94 12.17
N VAL A 206 9.46 -16.84 11.59
CA VAL A 206 10.69 -16.15 12.03
C VAL A 206 10.37 -15.23 13.20
N ASN A 207 9.30 -14.46 13.09
CA ASN A 207 8.87 -13.50 14.11
C ASN A 207 7.77 -14.05 15.03
N SER A 208 7.35 -15.31 14.83
CA SER A 208 6.25 -15.95 15.55
C SER A 208 4.96 -15.12 15.53
N LYS A 209 4.67 -14.47 14.39
CA LYS A 209 3.53 -13.59 14.23
C LYS A 209 2.46 -14.25 13.37
N ARG A 210 1.23 -14.23 13.83
CA ARG A 210 0.06 -14.66 13.05
C ARG A 210 -0.67 -13.42 12.53
N SER A 211 -1.25 -13.49 11.34
CA SER A 211 -2.18 -12.48 10.85
C SER A 211 -3.38 -13.14 10.19
N TYR A 212 -4.57 -12.57 10.41
CA TYR A 212 -5.82 -13.03 9.85
C TYR A 212 -6.55 -11.89 9.14
N SER A 213 -7.15 -12.19 8.00
CA SER A 213 -8.05 -11.25 7.32
C SER A 213 -9.34 -11.06 8.12
N LYS A 214 -10.01 -9.92 7.92
CA LYS A 214 -11.31 -9.63 8.54
C LYS A 214 -12.38 -10.67 8.20
N THR A 215 -12.29 -11.31 7.03
CA THR A 215 -13.26 -12.34 6.62
C THR A 215 -13.22 -13.58 7.51
N ILE A 216 -12.08 -13.92 8.13
CA ILE A 216 -12.00 -15.06 9.05
C ILE A 216 -12.92 -14.85 10.26
N TYR A 217 -13.02 -13.62 10.77
CA TYR A 217 -13.96 -13.28 11.83
C TYR A 217 -15.40 -13.55 11.40
N ASN A 218 -15.76 -13.20 10.15
CA ASN A 218 -17.09 -13.47 9.62
C ASN A 218 -17.35 -14.97 9.43
N VAL A 219 -16.36 -15.74 8.95
CA VAL A 219 -16.48 -17.19 8.73
C VAL A 219 -16.69 -17.94 10.05
N LEU A 220 -15.95 -17.57 11.10
CA LEU A 220 -16.02 -18.22 12.42
C LEU A 220 -17.02 -17.54 13.37
N GLU A 221 -17.84 -16.61 12.85
CA GLU A 221 -18.85 -15.84 13.60
C GLU A 221 -18.29 -15.16 14.87
N MET A 222 -17.06 -14.65 14.77
CA MET A 222 -16.34 -13.98 15.84
C MET A 222 -16.72 -12.50 15.92
N PRO A 223 -16.93 -11.96 17.14
CA PRO A 223 -17.00 -10.52 17.36
C PRO A 223 -15.70 -9.83 16.89
N PRO A 224 -15.76 -8.61 16.31
CA PRO A 224 -14.57 -7.89 15.87
C PRO A 224 -13.53 -7.63 16.97
N GLU A 225 -13.98 -7.56 18.23
CA GLU A 225 -13.14 -7.32 19.41
C GLU A 225 -12.50 -8.62 19.95
N HIS A 226 -12.87 -9.77 19.41
CA HIS A 226 -12.35 -11.05 19.88
C HIS A 226 -10.86 -11.21 19.52
N ASP A 227 -10.06 -11.58 20.52
CA ASP A 227 -8.66 -11.88 20.31
C ASP A 227 -8.47 -13.31 19.78
N ILE A 228 -8.55 -13.44 18.45
CA ILE A 228 -8.28 -14.69 17.73
C ILE A 228 -6.85 -15.23 17.96
N TYR A 229 -5.94 -14.44 18.53
CA TYR A 229 -4.59 -14.89 18.85
C TYR A 229 -4.46 -15.57 20.21
N ALA A 230 -5.45 -15.44 21.10
CA ALA A 230 -5.41 -16.05 22.43
C ALA A 230 -5.47 -17.58 22.37
N GLU A 231 -6.16 -18.14 21.37
CA GLU A 231 -6.33 -19.59 21.21
C GLU A 231 -5.40 -20.19 20.14
N HIS A 232 -5.23 -21.52 20.23
CA HIS A 232 -4.56 -22.28 19.18
C HIS A 232 -5.47 -22.36 17.94
N PRO A 233 -4.99 -22.09 16.72
CA PRO A 233 -5.87 -21.99 15.54
C PRO A 233 -6.66 -23.27 15.23
N LEU A 234 -6.14 -24.42 15.63
CA LEU A 234 -6.81 -25.72 15.45
C LEU A 234 -7.89 -26.02 16.50
N SER A 235 -8.12 -25.14 17.51
CA SER A 235 -9.16 -25.33 18.54
C SER A 235 -10.56 -25.33 17.92
N TYR A 236 -10.78 -24.53 16.89
CA TYR A 236 -12.07 -24.40 16.18
C TYR A 236 -12.46 -25.62 15.33
N TYR A 237 -11.64 -26.65 15.25
CA TYR A 237 -11.94 -27.87 14.48
C TYR A 237 -12.16 -29.05 15.44
N PRO A 238 -13.30 -29.77 15.36
CA PRO A 238 -13.53 -30.98 16.13
C PRO A 238 -12.76 -32.18 15.55
N GLU A 239 -12.65 -33.27 16.33
CA GLU A 239 -12.18 -34.55 15.80
C GLU A 239 -13.20 -35.15 14.81
N PRO A 240 -12.75 -35.85 13.75
CA PRO A 240 -11.36 -36.21 13.41
C PRO A 240 -10.59 -35.12 12.62
N TYR A 241 -11.22 -33.99 12.30
CA TYR A 241 -10.66 -32.97 11.41
C TYR A 241 -9.47 -32.22 11.99
N ARG A 242 -9.45 -32.05 13.32
CA ARG A 242 -8.30 -31.46 14.02
C ARG A 242 -7.02 -32.24 13.78
N ALA A 243 -7.05 -33.56 13.93
CA ALA A 243 -5.89 -34.42 13.69
C ALA A 243 -5.43 -34.38 12.21
N LEU A 244 -6.36 -34.33 11.27
CA LEU A 244 -6.05 -34.20 9.83
C LEU A 244 -5.32 -32.89 9.52
N LEU A 245 -5.79 -31.77 10.07
CA LEU A 245 -5.14 -30.46 9.88
C LEU A 245 -3.77 -30.40 10.56
N ASP A 246 -3.64 -30.93 11.77
CA ASP A 246 -2.37 -30.95 12.48
C ASP A 246 -1.31 -31.73 11.70
N GLN A 247 -1.66 -32.92 11.20
CA GLN A 247 -0.79 -33.71 10.34
C GLN A 247 -0.41 -32.95 9.06
N ALA A 248 -1.36 -32.28 8.41
CA ALA A 248 -1.09 -31.48 7.22
C ALA A 248 -0.13 -30.32 7.48
N VAL A 249 -0.27 -29.63 8.63
CA VAL A 249 0.64 -28.56 9.05
C VAL A 249 2.04 -29.11 9.33
N GLN A 250 2.15 -30.26 10.00
CA GLN A 250 3.44 -30.93 10.24
C GLN A 250 4.12 -31.33 8.94
N ASP A 251 3.38 -31.91 7.99
CA ASP A 251 3.90 -32.27 6.67
C ASP A 251 4.34 -31.02 5.88
N ALA A 252 3.63 -29.90 6.00
CA ALA A 252 4.02 -28.64 5.41
C ALA A 252 5.34 -28.11 5.99
N LEU A 253 5.51 -28.17 7.31
CA LEU A 253 6.72 -27.71 8.01
C LEU A 253 7.94 -28.60 7.75
N GLN A 254 7.75 -29.91 7.63
CA GLN A 254 8.85 -30.87 7.47
C GLN A 254 9.21 -31.10 6.00
N LYS A 255 8.21 -31.29 5.14
CA LYS A 255 8.39 -31.69 3.73
C LYS A 255 8.20 -30.52 2.76
N GLY A 256 7.63 -29.40 3.22
CA GLY A 256 7.28 -28.28 2.35
C GLY A 256 6.03 -28.53 1.50
N SER A 257 5.17 -29.47 1.93
CA SER A 257 3.94 -29.83 1.22
C SER A 257 2.85 -28.77 1.37
N LYS A 258 1.98 -28.67 0.36
CA LYS A 258 0.73 -27.90 0.42
C LYS A 258 -0.42 -28.81 0.85
N TRP A 259 -1.48 -28.24 1.41
CA TRP A 259 -2.70 -28.97 1.72
C TRP A 259 -3.95 -28.23 1.27
N ASP A 260 -5.00 -29.01 1.02
CA ASP A 260 -6.32 -28.56 0.61
C ASP A 260 -7.33 -29.59 1.14
N LEU A 261 -8.04 -29.22 2.21
CA LEU A 261 -8.91 -30.14 2.95
C LEU A 261 -10.28 -29.51 3.17
N GLU A 262 -11.34 -30.27 2.95
CA GLU A 262 -12.69 -29.92 3.37
C GLU A 262 -12.95 -30.50 4.76
N VAL A 263 -13.23 -29.65 5.74
CA VAL A 263 -13.33 -30.00 7.15
C VAL A 263 -14.51 -29.29 7.81
N GLU A 264 -15.06 -29.88 8.85
CA GLU A 264 -16.02 -29.17 9.70
C GLU A 264 -15.28 -28.27 10.69
N ALA A 265 -15.76 -27.05 10.86
CA ALA A 265 -15.34 -26.11 11.90
C ALA A 265 -16.52 -25.79 12.83
N ILE A 266 -16.20 -25.38 14.06
CA ILE A 266 -17.15 -24.90 15.06
C ILE A 266 -16.93 -23.39 15.23
N THR A 267 -17.99 -22.62 15.01
CA THR A 267 -17.98 -21.16 15.21
C THR A 267 -17.94 -20.80 16.69
N MET A 268 -17.65 -19.53 17.01
CA MET A 268 -17.75 -19.02 18.38
C MET A 268 -19.19 -19.08 18.95
N GLN A 269 -20.20 -19.20 18.10
CA GLN A 269 -21.60 -19.39 18.50
C GLN A 269 -21.98 -20.87 18.63
N ASN A 270 -21.00 -21.78 18.58
CA ASN A 270 -21.17 -23.23 18.67
C ASN A 270 -21.97 -23.84 17.51
N SER A 271 -21.96 -23.17 16.35
CA SER A 271 -22.55 -23.68 15.10
C SER A 271 -21.51 -24.48 14.32
N LYS A 272 -21.91 -25.59 13.69
CA LYS A 272 -21.05 -26.34 12.77
C LYS A 272 -21.16 -25.79 11.36
N LEU A 273 -20.02 -25.61 10.69
CA LEU A 273 -19.98 -25.25 9.28
C LEU A 273 -18.91 -26.06 8.53
N TRP A 274 -19.12 -26.26 7.23
CA TRP A 274 -18.08 -26.79 6.35
C TRP A 274 -17.16 -25.68 5.85
N VAL A 275 -15.85 -25.89 6.01
CA VAL A 275 -14.82 -25.02 5.45
C VAL A 275 -13.85 -25.79 4.58
N ARG A 276 -13.36 -25.15 3.52
CA ARG A 276 -12.19 -25.60 2.77
C ARG A 276 -10.96 -24.87 3.30
N HIS A 277 -10.04 -25.62 3.88
CA HIS A 277 -8.81 -25.11 4.46
C HIS A 277 -7.63 -25.41 3.54
N ILE A 278 -7.04 -24.36 2.99
CA ILE A 278 -5.90 -24.43 2.07
C ILE A 278 -4.70 -23.79 2.74
N GLY A 279 -3.54 -24.41 2.63
CA GLY A 279 -2.29 -23.82 3.12
C GLY A 279 -1.07 -24.24 2.33
N GLU A 280 -0.09 -23.35 2.27
CA GLU A 280 1.21 -23.58 1.63
C GLU A 280 2.36 -22.93 2.44
N PRO A 281 3.55 -23.56 2.44
CA PRO A 281 4.75 -22.99 3.00
C PRO A 281 5.43 -22.03 2.02
N VAL A 282 5.94 -20.92 2.55
CA VAL A 282 6.78 -19.95 1.84
C VAL A 282 8.22 -20.15 2.27
N LYS A 283 9.10 -20.28 1.28
CA LYS A 283 10.54 -20.49 1.47
C LYS A 283 11.33 -19.20 1.24
N ASP A 284 12.41 -19.02 1.99
CA ASP A 284 13.38 -17.96 1.74
C ASP A 284 14.32 -18.30 0.55
N VAL A 285 15.25 -17.39 0.27
CA VAL A 285 16.26 -17.56 -0.79
C VAL A 285 17.20 -18.76 -0.58
N HIS A 286 17.26 -19.30 0.64
CA HIS A 286 18.06 -20.46 1.01
C HIS A 286 17.24 -21.76 1.04
N GLY A 287 15.95 -21.69 0.69
CA GLY A 287 15.05 -22.85 0.67
C GLY A 287 14.48 -23.22 2.04
N LYS A 288 14.75 -22.45 3.09
CA LYS A 288 14.19 -22.67 4.43
C LYS A 288 12.75 -22.14 4.48
N ILE A 289 11.86 -22.90 5.10
CA ILE A 289 10.47 -22.48 5.31
C ILE A 289 10.45 -21.39 6.38
N VAL A 290 9.96 -20.21 6.03
CA VAL A 290 9.95 -19.01 6.89
C VAL A 290 8.54 -18.53 7.22
N GLN A 291 7.53 -18.97 6.47
CA GLN A 291 6.14 -18.57 6.68
C GLN A 291 5.21 -19.69 6.20
N LEU A 292 4.05 -19.83 6.85
CA LEU A 292 2.90 -20.55 6.32
C LEU A 292 1.82 -19.53 5.94
N ARG A 293 1.14 -19.74 4.84
CA ARG A 293 0.01 -18.88 4.44
C ARG A 293 -1.07 -19.71 3.76
N GLY A 294 -2.29 -19.20 3.80
CA GLY A 294 -3.39 -19.91 3.20
C GLY A 294 -4.71 -19.18 3.29
N VAL A 295 -5.77 -19.92 3.00
CA VAL A 295 -7.14 -19.43 3.07
C VAL A 295 -8.04 -20.44 3.78
N VAL A 296 -9.08 -19.94 4.41
CA VAL A 296 -10.24 -20.69 4.89
C VAL A 296 -11.45 -20.16 4.13
N MET A 297 -12.12 -21.04 3.39
CA MET A 297 -13.31 -20.70 2.61
C MET A 297 -14.53 -21.34 3.26
N ASN A 298 -15.57 -20.56 3.52
CA ASN A 298 -16.87 -21.11 3.91
C ASN A 298 -17.51 -21.81 2.71
N ILE A 299 -17.71 -23.13 2.81
CA ILE A 299 -18.33 -23.96 1.77
C ILE A 299 -19.62 -24.62 2.26
N ASP A 300 -20.21 -24.13 3.35
CA ASP A 300 -21.35 -24.77 4.02
C ASP A 300 -22.57 -24.92 3.09
N GLN A 301 -22.93 -23.87 2.35
CA GLN A 301 -24.02 -23.94 1.36
C GLN A 301 -23.70 -24.92 0.21
N TYR A 302 -22.46 -24.89 -0.27
CA TYR A 302 -22.02 -25.81 -1.32
C TYR A 302 -22.12 -27.27 -0.86
N LYS A 303 -21.63 -27.57 0.35
CA LYS A 303 -21.66 -28.91 0.92
C LYS A 303 -23.09 -29.38 1.21
N LYS A 304 -23.96 -28.50 1.69
CA LYS A 304 -25.38 -28.83 1.91
C LYS A 304 -26.07 -29.22 0.61
N HIS A 305 -25.90 -28.45 -0.46
CA HIS A 305 -26.47 -28.78 -1.77
C HIS A 305 -25.88 -30.08 -2.34
N GLU A 306 -24.57 -30.31 -2.20
CA GLU A 306 -23.92 -31.56 -2.62
C GLU A 306 -24.52 -32.78 -1.88
N LEU A 307 -24.68 -32.67 -0.56
CA LEU A 307 -25.24 -33.74 0.26
C LEU A 307 -26.74 -33.97 -0.02
N GLU A 308 -27.51 -32.90 -0.24
CA GLU A 308 -28.92 -32.98 -0.65
C GLU A 308 -29.07 -33.68 -2.00
N LEU A 309 -28.26 -33.30 -2.99
CA LEU A 309 -28.25 -33.92 -4.30
C LEU A 309 -27.88 -35.41 -4.21
N SER A 310 -26.86 -35.75 -3.43
CA SER A 310 -26.43 -37.13 -3.20
C SER A 310 -27.54 -37.97 -2.55
N ARG A 311 -28.25 -37.42 -1.56
CA ARG A 311 -29.40 -38.09 -0.92
C ARG A 311 -30.56 -38.28 -1.90
N ALA A 312 -30.90 -37.25 -2.68
CA ALA A 312 -31.96 -37.33 -3.68
C ALA A 312 -31.65 -38.37 -4.76
N LEU A 313 -30.40 -38.44 -5.22
CA LEU A 313 -29.94 -39.44 -6.18
C LEU A 313 -30.09 -40.85 -5.61
N LYS A 314 -29.62 -41.07 -4.38
CA LYS A 314 -29.74 -42.37 -3.71
C LYS A 314 -31.21 -42.79 -3.54
N ALA A 315 -32.07 -41.87 -3.08
CA ALA A 315 -33.50 -42.14 -2.92
C ALA A 315 -34.18 -42.47 -4.27
N SER A 316 -33.82 -41.77 -5.35
CA SER A 316 -34.33 -42.05 -6.70
C SER A 316 -33.88 -43.43 -7.21
N GLN A 317 -32.62 -43.81 -6.95
CA GLN A 317 -32.10 -45.14 -7.28
C GLN A 317 -32.85 -46.23 -6.52
N GLU A 318 -33.10 -46.04 -5.22
CA GLU A 318 -33.87 -46.98 -4.40
C GLU A 318 -35.32 -47.12 -4.90
N GLN A 319 -35.99 -46.02 -5.25
CA GLN A 319 -37.34 -46.06 -5.83
C GLN A 319 -37.37 -46.79 -7.18
N LYS A 320 -36.38 -46.55 -8.05
CA LYS A 320 -36.25 -47.27 -9.32
C LYS A 320 -36.12 -48.78 -9.08
N GLN A 321 -35.29 -49.19 -8.11
CA GLN A 321 -35.11 -50.61 -7.79
C GLN A 321 -36.38 -51.24 -7.21
N GLN A 322 -37.11 -50.53 -6.36
CA GLN A 322 -38.38 -51.00 -5.81
C GLN A 322 -39.43 -51.21 -6.90
N LEU A 323 -39.56 -50.26 -7.85
CA LEU A 323 -40.49 -50.39 -8.97
C LEU A 323 -40.17 -51.63 -9.82
N LYS A 324 -38.88 -51.85 -10.12
CA LYS A 324 -38.42 -53.06 -10.84
C LYS A 324 -38.81 -54.34 -10.12
N ASN A 325 -38.49 -54.44 -8.83
CA ASN A 325 -38.79 -55.63 -8.03
C ASN A 325 -40.30 -55.89 -7.96
N PHE A 326 -41.11 -54.83 -7.77
CA PHE A 326 -42.57 -54.94 -7.77
C PHE A 326 -43.10 -55.46 -9.10
N ALA A 327 -42.64 -54.89 -10.21
CA ALA A 327 -43.10 -55.26 -11.54
C ALA A 327 -42.68 -56.71 -11.91
N TYR A 328 -41.49 -57.14 -11.50
CA TYR A 328 -41.03 -58.53 -11.63
C TYR A 328 -41.93 -59.52 -10.85
N VAL A 329 -42.17 -59.24 -9.55
CA VAL A 329 -43.02 -60.10 -8.70
C VAL A 329 -44.46 -60.16 -9.23
N LEU A 330 -45.01 -59.02 -9.63
CA LEU A 330 -46.36 -58.94 -10.18
C LEU A 330 -46.46 -59.76 -11.47
N SER A 331 -45.49 -59.61 -12.40
CA SER A 331 -45.46 -60.37 -13.65
C SER A 331 -45.41 -61.88 -13.38
N HIS A 332 -44.59 -62.32 -12.42
CA HIS A 332 -44.53 -63.73 -12.02
C HIS A 332 -45.87 -64.24 -11.47
N HIS A 333 -46.52 -63.50 -10.57
CA HIS A 333 -47.82 -63.90 -10.01
C HIS A 333 -48.93 -63.96 -11.07
N ILE A 334 -49.02 -62.95 -11.94
CA ILE A 334 -50.04 -62.93 -12.99
C ILE A 334 -49.75 -64.04 -14.01
N ARG A 335 -48.49 -64.30 -14.37
CA ARG A 335 -48.11 -65.43 -15.24
C ARG A 335 -48.61 -66.75 -14.65
N ASN A 336 -48.46 -66.97 -13.34
CA ASN A 336 -48.99 -68.18 -12.69
C ASN A 336 -50.52 -68.28 -12.80
N HIS A 337 -51.26 -67.20 -12.54
CA HIS A 337 -52.72 -67.19 -12.68
C HIS A 337 -53.17 -67.40 -14.13
N THR A 338 -52.46 -66.82 -15.08
CA THR A 338 -52.78 -66.90 -16.51
C THR A 338 -52.45 -68.27 -17.08
N SER A 339 -51.38 -68.92 -16.61
CA SER A 339 -51.08 -70.33 -16.91
C SER A 339 -52.18 -71.26 -16.41
N ASN A 340 -52.71 -71.03 -15.21
CA ASN A 340 -53.84 -71.81 -14.69
C ASN A 340 -55.11 -71.60 -15.53
N LEU A 341 -55.44 -70.35 -15.87
CA LEU A 341 -56.57 -70.04 -16.75
C LEU A 341 -56.39 -70.66 -18.14
N SER A 342 -55.18 -70.63 -18.69
CA SER A 342 -54.86 -71.25 -19.97
C SER A 342 -54.98 -72.78 -19.91
N GLY A 343 -54.57 -73.40 -18.80
CA GLY A 343 -54.74 -74.83 -18.57
C GLY A 343 -56.21 -75.22 -18.47
N LEU A 344 -57.00 -74.47 -17.71
CA LEU A 344 -58.46 -74.66 -17.63
C LEU A 344 -59.12 -74.43 -19.00
N ALA A 345 -58.65 -73.44 -19.76
CA ALA A 345 -59.08 -73.20 -21.13
C ALA A 345 -58.79 -74.42 -22.03
N ALA A 346 -57.59 -74.97 -21.98
CA ALA A 346 -57.21 -76.13 -22.77
C ALA A 346 -57.96 -77.43 -22.40
N MET A 347 -58.51 -77.51 -21.18
CA MET A 347 -59.26 -78.69 -20.71
C MET A 347 -60.72 -78.70 -21.14
N ILE A 348 -61.26 -77.59 -21.64
CA ILE A 348 -62.64 -77.52 -22.10
C ILE A 348 -62.71 -78.01 -23.55
N ASN A 349 -63.51 -79.05 -23.77
CA ASN A 349 -63.69 -79.67 -25.07
C ASN A 349 -64.78 -78.94 -25.87
N ASP A 350 -64.35 -78.25 -26.93
CA ASP A 350 -65.22 -77.49 -27.84
C ASP A 350 -66.39 -78.31 -28.40
N GLU A 351 -66.24 -79.64 -28.55
CA GLU A 351 -67.29 -80.51 -29.09
C GLU A 351 -68.52 -80.67 -28.19
N LYS A 352 -68.42 -80.33 -26.89
CA LYS A 352 -69.53 -80.46 -25.91
C LYS A 352 -70.24 -79.15 -25.58
N LEU A 353 -69.80 -78.03 -26.15
CA LEU A 353 -70.36 -76.70 -25.91
C LEU A 353 -71.45 -76.37 -26.94
N ASP A 354 -72.50 -75.67 -26.52
CA ASP A 354 -73.42 -75.04 -27.48
C ASP A 354 -72.75 -73.81 -28.12
N GLU A 355 -73.34 -73.28 -29.20
CA GLU A 355 -72.73 -72.20 -30.00
C GLU A 355 -72.52 -70.89 -29.22
N GLU A 356 -73.38 -70.58 -28.24
CA GLU A 356 -73.24 -69.38 -27.40
C GLU A 356 -72.05 -69.52 -26.43
N HIS A 357 -71.90 -70.70 -25.82
CA HIS A 357 -70.78 -70.97 -24.91
C HIS A 357 -69.43 -71.13 -25.65
N LYS A 358 -69.41 -71.65 -26.89
CA LYS A 358 -68.19 -71.71 -27.72
C LYS A 358 -67.62 -70.32 -28.02
N GLU A 359 -68.47 -69.36 -28.40
CA GLU A 359 -68.03 -68.01 -28.70
C GLU A 359 -67.43 -67.32 -27.46
N LEU A 360 -68.10 -67.46 -26.31
CA LEU A 360 -67.63 -66.92 -25.03
C LEU A 360 -66.28 -67.53 -24.63
N PHE A 361 -66.11 -68.84 -24.84
CA PHE A 361 -64.90 -69.55 -24.47
C PHE A 361 -63.71 -69.23 -25.38
N SER A 362 -63.97 -69.09 -26.68
CA SER A 362 -62.98 -68.62 -27.66
C SER A 362 -62.49 -67.21 -27.31
N LYS A 363 -63.41 -66.29 -26.99
CA LYS A 363 -63.08 -64.92 -26.53
C LYS A 363 -62.28 -64.95 -25.22
N THR A 364 -62.65 -65.77 -24.25
CA THR A 364 -61.94 -65.90 -22.97
C THR A 364 -60.52 -66.44 -23.17
N SER A 365 -60.35 -67.45 -24.03
CA SER A 365 -59.05 -68.00 -24.41
C SER A 365 -58.18 -66.96 -25.14
N GLN A 366 -58.77 -66.16 -26.03
CA GLN A 366 -58.07 -65.08 -26.72
C GLN A 366 -57.62 -63.97 -25.75
N VAL A 367 -58.46 -63.57 -24.80
CA VAL A 367 -58.10 -62.59 -23.75
C VAL A 367 -56.99 -63.15 -22.87
N THR A 368 -57.07 -64.43 -22.50
CA THR A 368 -56.05 -65.10 -21.68
C THR A 368 -54.70 -65.14 -22.41
N ARG A 369 -54.67 -65.53 -23.70
CA ARG A 369 -53.46 -65.51 -24.53
C ARG A 369 -52.87 -64.10 -24.68
N SER A 370 -53.73 -63.11 -24.90
CA SER A 370 -53.30 -61.70 -25.01
C SER A 370 -52.71 -61.20 -23.70
N LEU A 371 -53.26 -61.62 -22.55
CA LEU A 371 -52.73 -61.30 -21.23
C LEU A 371 -51.35 -61.93 -20.99
N VAL A 372 -51.13 -63.19 -21.40
CA VAL A 372 -49.79 -63.82 -21.33
C VAL A 372 -48.79 -63.02 -22.15
N ALA A 373 -49.11 -62.72 -23.42
CA ALA A 373 -48.22 -61.98 -24.30
C ALA A 373 -47.86 -60.60 -23.71
N THR A 374 -48.84 -59.87 -23.19
CA THR A 374 -48.61 -58.56 -22.56
C THR A 374 -47.72 -58.64 -21.32
N LEU A 375 -47.82 -59.72 -20.54
CA LEU A 375 -46.96 -59.93 -19.36
C LEU A 375 -45.53 -60.28 -19.75
N ASP A 376 -45.35 -61.04 -20.83
CA ASP A 376 -44.04 -61.37 -21.35
C ASP A 376 -43.36 -60.12 -21.93
N ASP A 377 -44.10 -59.29 -22.69
CA ASP A 377 -43.63 -57.99 -23.17
C ASP A 377 -43.24 -57.05 -22.00
N LEU A 378 -44.06 -57.03 -20.94
CA LEU A 378 -43.77 -56.22 -19.74
C LEU A 378 -42.49 -56.68 -19.03
N ALA A 379 -42.30 -58.00 -18.89
CA ALA A 379 -41.10 -58.56 -18.29
C ALA A 379 -39.85 -58.22 -19.13
N GLU A 380 -39.95 -58.31 -20.46
CA GLU A 380 -38.87 -57.96 -21.39
C GLU A 380 -38.48 -56.48 -21.30
N VAL A 381 -39.46 -55.56 -21.23
CA VAL A 381 -39.18 -54.12 -21.07
C VAL A 381 -38.48 -53.81 -19.74
N ILE A 382 -38.82 -54.51 -18.65
CA ILE A 382 -38.17 -54.33 -17.35
C ILE A 382 -36.71 -54.82 -17.39
N GLU A 383 -36.45 -55.95 -18.05
CA GLU A 383 -35.10 -56.50 -18.22
C GLU A 383 -34.23 -55.67 -19.18
N ALA A 384 -34.81 -55.17 -20.27
CA ALA A 384 -34.12 -54.34 -21.25
C ALA A 384 -33.57 -53.03 -20.65
N GLN A 385 -34.23 -52.47 -19.62
CA GLN A 385 -33.77 -51.26 -18.93
C GLN A 385 -32.48 -51.42 -18.09
N ASP A 386 -31.93 -52.63 -17.95
CA ASP A 386 -30.66 -52.88 -17.23
C ASP A 386 -29.49 -53.27 -18.15
N GLN A 387 -29.73 -53.47 -19.45
CA GLN A 387 -28.62 -53.75 -20.35
C GLN A 387 -27.92 -52.44 -20.73
N PRO A 388 -26.58 -52.35 -20.61
CA PRO A 388 -25.85 -51.22 -21.17
C PRO A 388 -26.11 -51.17 -22.67
N ASP A 389 -26.50 -50.01 -23.18
CA ASP A 389 -26.79 -49.83 -24.60
C ASP A 389 -25.60 -50.33 -25.44
N ARG A 390 -25.80 -51.43 -26.16
CA ARG A 390 -24.83 -51.93 -27.15
C ARG A 390 -25.17 -51.32 -28.49
N PHE A 391 -24.42 -50.29 -28.85
CA PHE A 391 -24.50 -49.70 -30.18
C PHE A 391 -23.58 -50.45 -31.14
N GLU A 392 -24.13 -51.02 -32.21
CA GLU A 392 -23.37 -51.44 -33.38
C GLU A 392 -23.64 -50.51 -34.55
N GLN A 393 -22.65 -50.32 -35.41
CA GLN A 393 -22.81 -49.52 -36.61
C GLN A 393 -23.36 -50.40 -37.73
N ILE A 394 -24.62 -50.17 -38.10
CA ILE A 394 -25.35 -50.93 -39.12
C ILE A 394 -25.80 -50.02 -40.27
N GLY A 395 -25.77 -50.56 -41.48
CA GLY A 395 -26.29 -49.89 -42.67
C GLY A 395 -27.81 -49.97 -42.71
N PHE A 396 -28.48 -48.82 -42.66
CA PHE A 396 -29.95 -48.72 -42.65
C PHE A 396 -30.61 -49.49 -43.79
N GLU A 397 -30.05 -49.41 -45.00
CA GLU A 397 -30.60 -50.05 -46.20
C GLU A 397 -30.57 -51.58 -46.14
N ALA A 398 -29.54 -52.17 -45.51
CA ALA A 398 -29.43 -53.61 -45.31
C ALA A 398 -30.47 -54.13 -44.31
N VAL A 399 -30.69 -53.39 -43.22
CA VAL A 399 -31.70 -53.73 -42.21
C VAL A 399 -33.10 -53.58 -42.78
N ALA A 400 -33.37 -52.48 -43.48
CA ALA A 400 -34.67 -52.22 -44.10
C ALA A 400 -35.05 -53.33 -45.11
N ASN A 401 -34.11 -53.74 -45.96
CA ASN A 401 -34.34 -54.81 -46.94
C ASN A 401 -34.57 -56.18 -46.26
N ALA A 402 -33.85 -56.48 -45.18
CA ALA A 402 -34.04 -57.72 -44.42
C ALA A 402 -35.44 -57.79 -43.77
N VAL A 403 -35.92 -56.69 -43.20
CA VAL A 403 -37.27 -56.62 -42.58
C VAL A 403 -38.38 -56.74 -43.63
N ILE A 404 -38.21 -56.10 -44.79
CA ILE A 404 -39.19 -56.18 -45.89
C ILE A 404 -39.30 -57.61 -46.43
N GLN A 405 -38.18 -58.34 -46.54
CA GLN A 405 -38.17 -59.74 -46.97
C GLN A 405 -38.77 -60.70 -45.93
N SER A 406 -38.66 -60.40 -44.63
CA SER A 406 -39.22 -61.27 -43.58
C SER A 406 -40.75 -61.17 -43.42
N GLN A 407 -41.40 -60.15 -43.99
CA GLN A 407 -42.87 -59.99 -43.95
C GLN A 407 -43.57 -60.48 -45.22
N THR A 408 -42.83 -61.04 -46.20
CA THR A 408 -43.37 -61.49 -47.49
C THR A 408 -43.53 -63.02 -47.61
N VAL A 409 -43.48 -63.74 -46.49
CA VAL A 409 -43.87 -65.17 -46.36
C VAL A 409 -45.02 -65.26 -45.38
#